data_AF-A0A2V7GPA4-F1
#
_entry.id   AF-A0A2V7GPA4-F1
#
_cell.length_a   1.000
_cell.length_b   1.000
_cell.length_c   1.000
_cell.angle_alpha   90.00
_cell.angle_beta   90.00
_cell.angle_gamma   90.00
#
_symmetry.space_group_name_H-M   'P 1'
#
loop_
_entity.id
_entity.type
_entity.pdbx_description
1 polymer ?
#
loop_
_entity_poly.entity_id
_entity_poly.type
_entity_poly.pdbx_seq_one_letter_code
_entity_poly.pdbx_strand_id
1 'polypeptide(L)'
;MASQLKREIKQQRPFRSLEEEVVLGMMLTVDRLTAPITDLLRQQDLGISQYNVLRILRGAGNEGLPSGEIAERMIRRDPDLTRLLDRLESRRVVTRARDATDRRVVRAKITEAGLRLLDSLDDSI
;
A
#
# COMPACT_ATOMS: atom_id res chain seq x y z
N MET A 1 -14.87 30.73 16.59
CA MET A 1 -14.61 30.72 15.13
C MET A 1 -14.95 29.33 14.61
N ALA A 2 -15.63 29.21 13.47
CA ALA A 2 -15.82 27.89 12.85
C ALA A 2 -14.45 27.32 12.49
N SER A 3 -14.21 26.04 12.79
CA SER A 3 -12.93 25.45 12.48
C SER A 3 -12.67 25.43 10.97
N GLN A 4 -11.40 25.50 10.59
CA GLN A 4 -10.99 25.48 9.19
C GLN A 4 -11.49 24.20 8.49
N LEU A 5 -11.36 23.05 9.15
CA LEU A 5 -11.82 21.77 8.63
C LEU A 5 -13.33 21.78 8.31
N LYS A 6 -14.16 22.32 9.20
CA LYS A 6 -15.62 22.41 8.99
C LYS A 6 -15.97 23.12 7.66
N ARG A 7 -15.24 24.19 7.33
CA ARG A 7 -15.42 24.91 6.05
C ARG A 7 -14.95 24.08 4.86
N GLU A 8 -13.77 23.46 4.98
CA GLU A 8 -13.18 22.69 3.89
C GLU A 8 -14.05 21.51 3.45
N ILE A 9 -14.65 20.79 4.41
CA ILE A 9 -15.54 19.65 4.12
C ILE A 9 -17.01 20.06 3.97
N LYS A 10 -17.31 21.37 3.95
CA LYS A 10 -18.68 21.93 3.85
C LYS A 10 -19.66 21.36 4.90
N GLN A 11 -19.16 21.05 6.09
CA GLN A 11 -19.97 20.51 7.18
C GLN A 11 -20.83 21.63 7.78
N GLN A 12 -22.14 21.39 7.88
CA GLN A 12 -23.07 22.39 8.41
C GLN A 12 -23.19 22.33 9.94
N ARG A 13 -23.19 21.12 10.52
CA ARG A 13 -23.29 20.91 11.97
C ARG A 13 -21.93 21.12 12.66
N PRO A 14 -21.86 21.58 13.92
CA PRO A 14 -20.60 21.52 14.66
C PRO A 14 -20.16 20.06 14.85
N PHE A 15 -18.84 19.83 14.98
CA PHE A 15 -18.35 18.53 15.42
C PHE A 15 -18.82 18.25 16.84
N ARG A 16 -19.08 16.97 17.14
CA ARG A 16 -19.52 16.49 18.45
C ARG A 16 -18.43 16.64 19.50
N SER A 17 -17.16 16.60 19.08
CA SER A 17 -16.01 16.78 19.96
C SER A 17 -14.76 17.17 19.16
N LEU A 18 -13.68 17.55 19.86
CA LEU A 18 -12.38 17.84 19.25
C LEU A 18 -11.76 16.58 18.63
N GLU A 19 -12.00 15.41 19.24
CA GLU A 19 -11.50 14.12 18.74
C GLU A 19 -12.12 13.78 17.38
N GLU A 20 -13.44 13.99 17.19
CA GLU A 20 -14.09 13.81 15.88
C GLU A 20 -13.45 14.72 14.83
N GLU A 21 -13.23 15.98 15.19
CA GLU A 21 -12.61 16.95 14.30
C GLU A 21 -11.19 16.54 13.90
N VAL A 22 -10.36 16.15 14.87
CA VAL A 22 -8.97 15.73 14.63
C VAL A 22 -8.90 14.46 13.77
N VAL A 23 -9.75 13.47 14.04
CA VAL A 23 -9.81 12.23 13.25
C VAL A 23 -10.14 12.53 11.78
N LEU A 24 -11.17 13.35 11.53
CA LEU A 24 -11.55 13.74 10.18
C LEU A 24 -10.46 14.57 9.49
N GLY A 25 -9.81 15.47 10.24
CA GLY A 25 -8.69 16.26 9.73
C GLY A 25 -7.51 15.39 9.30
N MET A 26 -7.15 14.39 10.10
CA MET A 26 -6.11 13.42 9.75
C MET A 26 -6.48 12.58 8.54
N MET A 27 -7.72 12.08 8.46
CA MET A 27 -8.18 11.32 7.30
C MET A 27 -8.12 12.14 6.01
N LEU A 28 -8.59 13.39 6.05
CA LEU A 28 -8.54 14.29 4.90
C LEU A 28 -7.10 14.63 4.50
N THR A 29 -6.22 14.82 5.48
CA THR A 29 -4.81 15.10 5.24
C THR A 29 -4.12 13.91 4.57
N VAL A 30 -4.33 12.69 5.08
CA VAL A 30 -3.79 11.47 4.49
C VAL A 30 -4.31 11.28 3.06
N ASP A 31 -5.62 11.45 2.83
CA ASP A 31 -6.22 11.35 1.50
C ASP A 31 -5.58 12.33 0.51
N ARG A 32 -5.47 13.62 0.87
CA ARG A 32 -4.86 14.64 0.01
C ARG A 32 -3.38 14.41 -0.26
N LEU A 33 -2.61 13.99 0.75
CA LEU A 33 -1.18 13.70 0.58
C LEU A 33 -0.95 12.47 -0.31
N THR A 34 -1.84 11.48 -0.23
CA THR A 34 -1.71 10.23 -0.99
C THR A 34 -2.38 10.26 -2.36
N ALA A 35 -3.25 11.24 -2.64
CA ALA A 35 -3.96 11.33 -3.91
C ALA A 35 -3.01 11.42 -5.13
N PRO A 36 -1.98 12.30 -5.15
CA PRO A 36 -1.05 12.38 -6.29
C PRO A 36 -0.29 11.06 -6.51
N ILE A 37 0.17 10.44 -5.42
CA ILE A 37 0.85 9.13 -5.47
C ILE A 37 -0.10 8.07 -6.03
N THR A 38 -1.35 8.06 -5.58
CA THR A 38 -2.34 7.08 -6.04
C THR A 38 -2.69 7.27 -7.52
N ASP A 39 -2.72 8.51 -8.00
CA ASP A 39 -2.91 8.82 -9.43
C ASP A 39 -1.72 8.36 -10.28
N LEU A 40 -0.49 8.60 -9.82
CA LEU A 40 0.73 8.10 -10.48
C LEU A 40 0.73 6.56 -10.55
N LEU A 41 0.44 5.89 -9.43
CA LEU A 41 0.39 4.43 -9.39
C LEU A 41 -0.67 3.86 -10.35
N ARG A 42 -1.83 4.52 -10.48
CA ARG A 42 -2.87 4.12 -11.44
C ARG A 42 -2.40 4.16 -12.89
N GLN A 43 -1.51 5.09 -13.26
CA GLN A 43 -0.92 5.14 -14.61
C GLN A 43 -0.03 3.92 -14.90
N GLN A 44 0.45 3.23 -13.86
CA GLN A 44 1.23 2.00 -13.92
C GLN A 44 0.38 0.75 -13.60
N ASP A 45 -0.94 0.85 -13.69
CA ASP A 45 -1.92 -0.21 -13.34
C ASP A 45 -1.73 -0.77 -11.92
N LEU A 46 -1.23 0.06 -11.00
CA LEU A 46 -0.90 -0.31 -9.62
C LEU A 46 -1.87 0.33 -8.63
N GLY A 47 -2.44 -0.50 -7.76
CA GLY A 47 -3.12 -0.02 -6.56
C GLY A 47 -2.14 0.29 -5.43
N ILE A 48 -2.54 1.16 -4.50
CA ILE A 48 -1.71 1.53 -3.33
C ILE A 48 -1.30 0.32 -2.49
N SER A 49 -2.19 -0.68 -2.31
CA SER A 49 -1.87 -1.93 -1.60
C SER A 49 -0.87 -2.80 -2.35
N GLN A 50 -0.93 -2.82 -3.68
CA GLN A 50 0.01 -3.56 -4.52
C GLN A 50 1.40 -2.91 -4.46
N TYR A 51 1.46 -1.58 -4.55
CA TYR A 51 2.68 -0.80 -4.35
C TYR A 51 3.28 -1.06 -2.96
N ASN A 52 2.45 -1.07 -1.92
CA ASN A 52 2.86 -1.37 -0.56
C ASN A 52 3.52 -2.76 -0.44
N VAL A 53 2.93 -3.80 -1.06
CA VAL A 53 3.52 -5.15 -1.10
C VAL A 53 4.86 -5.15 -1.85
N LEU A 54 4.96 -4.49 -3.00
CA LEU A 54 6.21 -4.39 -3.75
C LEU A 54 7.31 -3.71 -2.92
N ARG A 55 6.99 -2.60 -2.24
CA ARG A 55 7.92 -1.89 -1.35
C ARG A 55 8.38 -2.75 -0.17
N ILE A 56 7.47 -3.52 0.43
CA ILE A 56 7.79 -4.48 1.50
C ILE A 56 8.75 -5.56 0.99
N LEU A 57 8.47 -6.13 -0.19
CA LEU A 57 9.32 -7.16 -0.81
C LEU A 57 10.68 -6.62 -1.26
N ARG A 58 10.75 -5.38 -1.76
CA ARG A 58 12.01 -4.67 -2.05
C ARG A 58 12.89 -4.61 -0.81
N GLY A 59 12.33 -4.23 0.35
CA GLY A 59 13.05 -4.18 1.62
C GLY A 59 13.48 -5.55 2.16
N ALA A 60 12.80 -6.63 1.76
CA ALA A 60 13.18 -8.00 2.13
C ALA A 60 14.30 -8.59 1.24
N GLY A 61 14.60 -7.95 0.11
CA GLY A 61 15.62 -8.40 -0.83
C GLY A 61 15.39 -9.82 -1.35
N ASN A 62 16.49 -10.54 -1.59
CA ASN A 62 16.48 -11.85 -2.26
C ASN A 62 15.86 -12.98 -1.43
N GLU A 63 15.73 -12.81 -0.11
CA GLU A 63 15.10 -13.81 0.77
C GLU A 63 13.58 -13.85 0.59
N GLY A 64 12.97 -12.71 0.26
CA GLY A 64 11.52 -12.56 0.20
C GLY A 64 10.85 -12.80 1.55
N LEU A 65 9.52 -12.83 1.55
CA LEU A 65 8.74 -12.98 2.78
C LEU A 65 7.59 -13.97 2.63
N PRO A 66 7.25 -14.71 3.69
CA PRO A 66 5.98 -15.41 3.79
C PRO A 66 4.80 -14.43 3.67
N SER A 67 3.67 -14.90 3.14
CA SER A 67 2.47 -14.04 3.00
C SER A 67 1.98 -13.45 4.34
N GLY A 68 2.11 -14.20 5.45
CA GLY A 68 1.77 -13.70 6.79
C GLY A 68 2.61 -12.49 7.21
N GLU A 69 3.94 -12.56 7.01
CA GLU A 69 4.83 -11.43 7.33
C GLU A 69 4.57 -10.21 6.44
N ILE A 70 4.22 -10.43 5.17
CA ILE A 70 3.81 -9.33 4.28
C ILE A 70 2.57 -8.66 4.85
N ALA A 71 1.55 -9.42 5.27
CA ALA A 71 0.31 -8.90 5.85
C ALA A 71 0.56 -8.07 7.11
N GLU A 72 1.46 -8.52 7.98
CA GLU A 72 1.84 -7.81 9.22
C GLU A 72 2.51 -6.46 8.95
N ARG A 73 3.29 -6.37 7.86
CA ARG A 73 4.01 -5.15 7.46
C ARG A 73 3.16 -4.18 6.62
N MET A 74 1.94 -4.54 6.24
CA MET A 74 1.07 -3.65 5.46
C MET A 74 0.56 -2.48 6.30
N ILE A 75 0.73 -1.25 5.78
CA ILE A 75 0.13 -0.03 6.35
C ILE A 75 -1.39 -0.16 6.50
N ARG A 76 -2.08 -0.59 5.44
CA ARG A 76 -3.49 -0.97 5.48
C ARG A 76 -3.56 -2.46 5.17
N ARG A 77 -4.03 -3.25 6.13
CA ARG A 77 -4.22 -4.69 5.95
C ARG A 77 -5.19 -4.95 4.81
N ASP A 78 -4.81 -5.85 3.91
CA ASP A 78 -5.68 -6.35 2.86
C ASP A 78 -6.20 -7.73 3.28
N PRO A 79 -7.53 -7.91 3.43
CA PRO A 79 -8.10 -9.21 3.82
C PRO A 79 -7.89 -10.29 2.75
N ASP A 80 -7.50 -9.90 1.53
CA ASP A 80 -7.32 -10.78 0.39
C ASP A 80 -5.93 -10.61 -0.23
N LEU A 81 -4.91 -10.70 0.65
CA LEU A 81 -3.51 -10.61 0.27
C LEU A 81 -3.13 -11.68 -0.76
N THR A 82 -3.72 -12.88 -0.70
CA THR A 82 -3.45 -13.95 -1.67
C THR A 82 -3.83 -13.50 -3.08
N ARG A 83 -5.05 -12.98 -3.31
CA ARG A 83 -5.44 -12.48 -4.64
C ARG A 83 -4.65 -11.23 -5.05
N LEU A 84 -4.22 -10.41 -4.08
CA LEU A 84 -3.29 -9.32 -4.38
C LEU A 84 -1.97 -9.85 -4.94
N LEU A 85 -1.36 -10.85 -4.28
CA LEU A 85 -0.14 -11.49 -4.72
C LEU A 85 -0.32 -12.22 -6.06
N ASP A 86 -1.46 -12.89 -6.28
CA ASP A 86 -1.79 -13.54 -7.57
C ASP A 86 -1.72 -12.54 -8.73
N ARG A 87 -2.28 -11.32 -8.54
CA ARG A 87 -2.26 -10.26 -9.57
C ARG A 87 -0.87 -9.67 -9.79
N LEU A 88 -0.05 -9.59 -8.75
CA LEU A 88 1.34 -9.15 -8.89
C LEU A 88 2.18 -10.21 -9.61
N GLU A 89 1.93 -11.49 -9.35
CA GLU A 89 2.58 -12.60 -10.02
C GLU A 89 2.14 -12.74 -11.48
N SER A 90 0.85 -12.54 -11.79
CA SER A 90 0.36 -12.54 -13.18
C SER A 90 0.99 -11.42 -14.01
N ARG A 91 1.36 -10.30 -13.35
CA ARG A 91 2.11 -9.19 -13.95
C ARG A 91 3.63 -9.43 -13.99
N ARG A 92 4.12 -10.56 -13.48
CA ARG A 92 5.54 -10.94 -13.41
C ARG A 92 6.42 -9.96 -12.64
N VAL A 93 5.83 -9.17 -11.74
CA VAL A 93 6.57 -8.24 -10.86
C VAL A 93 6.91 -8.89 -9.52
N VAL A 94 6.20 -9.96 -9.15
CA VAL A 94 6.45 -10.84 -8.00
C VAL A 94 6.53 -12.28 -8.47
N THR A 95 7.29 -13.11 -7.76
CA THR A 95 7.29 -14.57 -7.90
C THR A 95 7.03 -15.23 -6.56
N ARG A 96 6.35 -16.38 -6.55
CA ARG A 96 6.13 -17.17 -5.34
C ARG A 96 6.74 -18.55 -5.47
N ALA A 97 7.46 -18.96 -4.43
CA ALA A 97 8.04 -20.29 -4.34
C ALA A 97 7.82 -20.89 -2.95
N ARG A 98 7.68 -22.21 -2.90
CA ARG A 98 7.72 -22.93 -1.62
C ARG A 98 9.12 -22.81 -1.04
N ASP A 99 9.19 -22.56 0.25
CA ASP A 99 10.46 -22.52 0.98
C ASP A 99 11.16 -23.89 0.89
N ALA A 100 12.49 -23.86 0.76
CA ALA A 100 13.29 -25.06 0.59
C ALA A 100 13.41 -25.87 1.89
N THR A 101 13.36 -25.18 3.03
CA THR A 101 13.48 -25.75 4.38
C THR A 101 12.11 -26.20 4.90
N ASP A 102 11.06 -25.40 4.68
CA ASP A 102 9.69 -25.77 5.02
C ASP A 102 8.73 -25.59 3.83
N ARG A 103 8.44 -26.69 3.11
CA ARG A 103 7.57 -26.68 1.92
C ARG A 103 6.12 -26.24 2.21
N ARG A 104 5.73 -26.10 3.48
CA ARG A 104 4.43 -25.53 3.88
C ARG A 104 4.39 -24.01 3.75
N VAL A 105 5.55 -23.36 3.81
CA VAL A 105 5.67 -21.91 3.66
C VAL A 105 5.81 -21.54 2.19
N VAL A 106 4.98 -20.59 1.73
CA VAL A 106 5.11 -19.96 0.42
C VAL A 106 5.68 -18.57 0.60
N ARG A 107 6.86 -18.33 0.04
CA ARG A 107 7.53 -17.02 0.05
C ARG A 107 7.27 -16.29 -1.25
N ALA A 108 6.89 -15.03 -1.14
CA ALA A 108 6.87 -14.11 -2.26
C ALA A 108 8.19 -13.34 -2.32
N LYS A 109 8.69 -13.12 -3.54
CA LYS A 109 9.89 -12.33 -3.83
C LYS A 109 9.55 -11.31 -4.91
N ILE A 110 10.11 -10.10 -4.79
CA ILE A 110 10.06 -9.16 -5.89
C ILE A 110 11.00 -9.65 -7.00
N THR A 111 10.58 -9.45 -8.24
CA THR A 111 11.41 -9.77 -9.41
C THR A 111 12.21 -8.54 -9.83
N GLU A 112 13.20 -8.73 -10.71
CA GLU A 112 13.89 -7.62 -11.38
C GLU A 112 12.95 -6.66 -12.11
N ALA A 113 11.86 -7.18 -12.70
CA ALA A 113 10.85 -6.33 -13.33
C ALA A 113 10.07 -5.49 -12.30
N GLY A 114 9.78 -6.08 -11.13
CA GLY A 114 9.17 -5.36 -10.01
C GLY A 114 10.08 -4.30 -9.41
N LEU A 115 11.39 -4.57 -9.32
CA LEU A 115 12.38 -3.59 -8.86
C LEU A 115 12.45 -2.41 -9.81
N ARG A 116 12.64 -2.64 -11.12
CA ARG A 116 12.63 -1.56 -12.12
C ARG A 116 11.35 -0.73 -12.12
N LEU A 117 10.20 -1.37 -11.90
CA LEU A 117 8.93 -0.68 -11.78
C LEU A 117 8.92 0.27 -10.57
N LEU A 118 9.43 -0.18 -9.41
CA LEU A 118 9.57 0.69 -8.26
C LEU A 118 10.59 1.81 -8.48
N ASP A 119 11.72 1.52 -9.12
CA ASP A 119 12.75 2.53 -9.39
C ASP A 119 12.17 3.65 -10.29
N SER A 120 11.38 3.31 -11.31
CA SER A 120 10.69 4.31 -12.15
C SER A 120 9.68 5.17 -11.39
N LEU A 121 9.12 4.65 -10.30
CA LEU A 121 8.20 5.38 -9.43
C LEU A 121 8.94 6.28 -8.45
N ASP A 122 10.10 5.86 -7.95
CA ASP A 122 10.92 6.66 -7.03
C ASP A 122 11.38 7.98 -7.69
N ASP A 123 11.66 7.96 -9.01
CA ASP A 123 11.99 9.18 -9.77
C ASP A 123 10.80 10.13 -9.96
N SER A 124 9.57 9.65 -9.70
CA SER A 124 8.31 10.34 -9.97
C SER A 124 7.53 10.75 -8.71
N ILE A 125 7.99 10.37 -7.51
CA ILE A 125 7.35 10.63 -6.21
C ILE A 125 8.08 11.73 -5.44
#